data_AF-A0A4R3LFS9-F1
#
_entry.id   AF-A0A4R3LFS9-F1
#
_cell.length_a   1.000
_cell.length_b   1.000
_cell.length_c   1.000
_cell.angle_alpha   90.00
_cell.angle_beta   90.00
_cell.angle_gamma   90.00
#
_symmetry.space_group_name_H-M   'P 1'
#
loop_
_entity.id
_entity.type
_entity.pdbx_description
1 polymer ?
#
loop_
_entity_poly.entity_id
_entity_poly.type
_entity_poly.pdbx_seq_one_letter_code
_entity_poly.pdbx_strand_id
1 'polypeptide(L)'
;MNRIRPTALVLALAVAGLTACKKDEPAPAPAPAPSPAPAATPAPPPAPAAAPLAVADVQLGNALTESGDAVPMTGAFSPKDAIHAVVHTTGVGNATLGANWTYGADRQAVHQEEHRIDTDGPSRHLFRINMEDGFPTGTYQVDVTLDGNVVSSKSFSIE
;
A
#
# COMPACT_ATOMS: atom_id res chain seq x y z
N MET A 1 -36.79 8.40 11.76
CA MET A 1 -37.83 8.21 10.71
C MET A 1 -37.16 8.32 9.35
N ASN A 2 -37.58 7.67 8.26
CA ASN A 2 -38.79 6.84 8.06
C ASN A 2 -38.45 5.55 7.25
N ARG A 3 -39.31 4.53 7.28
CA ARG A 3 -39.22 3.31 6.44
C ARG A 3 -40.15 3.41 5.23
N ILE A 4 -39.74 2.98 4.03
CA ILE A 4 -40.61 2.30 3.05
C ILE A 4 -39.78 1.26 2.25
N ARG A 5 -40.34 0.07 2.01
CA ARG A 5 -40.05 -0.82 0.87
C ARG A 5 -41.38 -1.09 0.14
N PRO A 6 -41.39 -1.18 -1.20
CA PRO A 6 -42.45 -1.89 -1.92
C PRO A 6 -41.89 -3.05 -2.75
N THR A 7 -42.50 -4.24 -2.61
CA THR A 7 -42.34 -5.36 -3.54
C THR A 7 -43.45 -5.26 -4.60
N ALA A 8 -43.14 -5.54 -5.87
CA ALA A 8 -44.14 -5.68 -6.92
C ALA A 8 -43.93 -6.99 -7.69
N LEU A 9 -44.99 -7.80 -7.79
CA LEU A 9 -45.06 -9.08 -8.50
C LEU A 9 -46.13 -8.95 -9.58
N VAL A 10 -45.84 -9.38 -10.82
CA VAL A 10 -46.83 -9.46 -11.91
C VAL A 10 -46.63 -10.78 -12.68
N LEU A 11 -47.74 -11.43 -13.06
CA LEU A 11 -47.79 -12.78 -13.63
C LEU A 11 -48.97 -12.91 -14.62
N ALA A 12 -48.72 -13.32 -15.87
CA ALA A 12 -49.68 -13.83 -16.87
C ALA A 12 -48.85 -14.50 -18.00
N LEU A 13 -49.18 -15.62 -18.69
CA LEU A 13 -50.44 -16.20 -19.22
C LEU A 13 -51.13 -15.31 -20.27
N ALA A 14 -51.60 -15.76 -21.45
CA ALA A 14 -51.51 -17.02 -22.21
C ALA A 14 -51.53 -16.65 -23.74
N VAL A 15 -51.89 -17.42 -24.78
CA VAL A 15 -52.55 -18.73 -25.02
C VAL A 15 -52.20 -19.21 -26.46
N ALA A 16 -52.72 -20.37 -26.93
CA ALA A 16 -52.52 -20.89 -28.30
C ALA A 16 -53.85 -21.03 -29.11
N GLY A 17 -53.77 -21.13 -30.45
CA GLY A 17 -54.92 -21.28 -31.37
C GLY A 17 -54.53 -21.77 -32.78
N LEU A 18 -55.49 -22.37 -33.51
CA LEU A 18 -55.31 -23.08 -34.81
C LEU A 18 -56.63 -22.97 -35.66
N THR A 19 -56.80 -23.41 -36.92
CA THR A 19 -56.03 -24.19 -37.94
C THR A 19 -56.28 -23.64 -39.36
N ALA A 20 -55.43 -23.98 -40.36
CA ALA A 20 -55.79 -24.00 -41.80
C ALA A 20 -54.79 -24.80 -42.67
N CYS A 21 -55.26 -25.43 -43.76
CA CYS A 21 -54.47 -26.33 -44.61
C CYS A 21 -53.96 -25.68 -45.90
N LYS A 22 -52.79 -26.11 -46.43
CA LYS A 22 -52.74 -26.68 -47.80
C LYS A 22 -51.54 -27.61 -48.03
N LYS A 23 -51.75 -28.55 -48.96
CA LYS A 23 -50.84 -29.59 -49.44
C LYS A 23 -49.66 -29.03 -50.24
N ASP A 24 -48.46 -29.42 -49.85
CA ASP A 24 -47.37 -29.88 -50.73
C ASP A 24 -46.46 -30.83 -49.93
N GLU A 25 -45.61 -31.64 -50.58
CA GLU A 25 -44.74 -32.62 -49.87
C GLU A 25 -43.27 -32.34 -50.20
N PRO A 26 -42.52 -31.64 -49.31
CA PRO A 26 -41.09 -31.43 -49.48
C PRO A 26 -40.34 -32.75 -49.31
N ALA A 27 -39.33 -32.98 -50.16
CA ALA A 27 -38.34 -34.02 -49.91
C ALA A 27 -37.71 -33.84 -48.52
N PRO A 28 -37.37 -34.92 -47.80
CA PRO A 28 -36.88 -34.82 -46.42
C PRO A 28 -35.60 -33.98 -46.37
N ALA A 29 -35.71 -32.78 -45.81
CA ALA A 29 -34.59 -31.87 -45.64
C ALA A 29 -33.50 -32.56 -44.78
N PRO A 30 -32.21 -32.44 -45.14
CA PRO A 30 -31.14 -32.97 -44.31
C PRO A 30 -31.22 -32.36 -42.91
N ALA A 31 -31.15 -33.20 -41.88
CA ALA A 31 -31.25 -32.75 -40.50
C ALA A 31 -30.19 -31.65 -40.22
N PRO A 32 -30.55 -30.55 -39.52
CA PRO A 32 -29.61 -29.50 -39.22
C PRO A 32 -28.45 -30.07 -38.41
N ALA A 33 -27.22 -29.83 -38.89
CA ALA A 33 -26.01 -30.27 -38.20
C ALA A 33 -26.00 -29.69 -36.76
N PRO A 34 -25.51 -30.45 -35.76
CA PRO A 34 -25.44 -29.94 -34.40
C PRO A 34 -24.59 -28.68 -34.36
N SER A 35 -25.12 -27.59 -33.77
CA SER A 35 -24.35 -26.36 -33.57
C SER A 35 -23.05 -26.70 -32.82
N PRO A 36 -21.89 -26.18 -33.25
CA PRO A 36 -20.66 -26.35 -32.49
C PRO A 36 -20.86 -25.80 -31.07
N ALA A 37 -20.40 -26.55 -30.08
CA ALA A 37 -20.44 -26.11 -28.69
C ALA A 37 -19.59 -24.84 -28.51
N PRO A 38 -19.99 -23.89 -27.64
CA PRO A 38 -19.19 -22.70 -27.37
C PRO A 38 -17.77 -23.09 -26.93
N ALA A 39 -16.76 -22.55 -27.61
CA ALA A 39 -15.37 -22.74 -27.22
C ALA A 39 -15.15 -22.18 -25.80
N ALA A 40 -14.50 -22.95 -24.93
CA ALA A 40 -14.22 -22.52 -23.57
C ALA A 40 -13.26 -21.33 -23.59
N THR A 41 -13.70 -20.17 -23.07
CA THR A 41 -12.85 -19.01 -22.84
C THR A 41 -11.68 -19.41 -21.95
N PRO A 42 -10.41 -19.15 -22.34
CA PRO A 42 -9.27 -19.36 -21.46
C PRO A 42 -9.44 -18.61 -20.14
N ALA A 43 -9.09 -19.27 -19.03
CA ALA A 43 -9.06 -18.61 -17.73
C ALA A 43 -8.05 -17.45 -17.73
N PRO A 44 -8.33 -16.33 -17.04
CA PRO A 44 -7.38 -15.23 -16.93
C PRO A 44 -6.09 -15.71 -16.24
N PRO A 45 -4.92 -15.16 -16.59
CA PRO A 45 -3.67 -15.49 -15.91
C PRO A 45 -3.73 -15.09 -14.43
N PRO A 46 -2.98 -15.78 -13.54
CA PRO A 46 -2.94 -15.43 -12.12
C PRO A 46 -2.38 -14.01 -11.93
N ALA A 47 -2.93 -13.29 -10.95
CA ALA A 47 -2.45 -11.96 -10.59
C ALA A 47 -1.01 -12.01 -10.03
N PRO A 48 -0.20 -10.96 -10.22
CA PRO A 48 1.11 -10.85 -9.57
C PRO A 48 1.00 -10.94 -8.04
N ALA A 49 1.95 -11.61 -7.41
CA ALA A 49 2.06 -11.62 -5.95
C ALA A 49 2.47 -10.22 -5.45
N ALA A 50 1.97 -9.83 -4.27
CA ALA A 50 2.39 -8.59 -3.62
C ALA A 50 3.87 -8.67 -3.19
N ALA A 51 4.60 -7.56 -3.33
CA ALA A 51 5.98 -7.47 -2.85
C ALA A 51 6.02 -7.43 -1.32
N PRO A 52 7.02 -8.05 -0.66
CA PRO A 52 7.16 -8.00 0.80
C PRO A 52 7.55 -6.60 1.29
N LEU A 53 7.19 -6.29 2.53
CA LEU A 53 7.55 -5.05 3.23
C LEU A 53 9.07 -4.82 3.25
N ALA A 54 9.49 -3.63 2.80
CA ALA A 54 10.88 -3.15 2.85
C ALA A 54 10.94 -1.63 3.12
N VAL A 55 12.09 -1.15 3.59
CA VAL A 55 12.42 0.30 3.60
C VAL A 55 13.03 0.67 2.25
N ALA A 56 12.55 1.77 1.65
CA ALA A 56 12.94 2.24 0.32
C ALA A 56 13.73 3.56 0.33
N ASP A 57 13.44 4.47 1.26
CA ASP A 57 14.20 5.70 1.50
C ASP A 57 14.05 6.14 2.98
N VAL A 58 14.94 7.02 3.44
CA VAL A 58 14.92 7.64 4.77
C VAL A 58 15.28 9.11 4.61
N GLN A 59 14.39 10.04 4.92
CA GLN A 59 14.63 11.47 4.72
C GLN A 59 14.88 12.17 6.05
N LEU A 60 15.93 13.01 6.11
CA LEU A 60 16.33 13.76 7.31
C LEU A 60 16.15 15.26 7.10
N GLY A 61 15.46 15.92 8.03
CA GLY A 61 15.17 17.35 7.96
C GLY A 61 14.71 17.95 9.29
N ASN A 62 14.86 19.28 9.46
CA ASN A 62 14.37 20.00 10.64
C ASN A 62 12.92 20.51 10.47
N ALA A 63 12.36 20.40 9.26
CA ALA A 63 10.98 20.69 8.94
C ALA A 63 10.36 19.57 8.08
N LEU A 64 9.02 19.56 7.98
CA LEU A 64 8.26 18.67 7.10
C LEU A 64 7.61 19.46 5.96
N THR A 65 7.40 18.81 4.82
CA THR A 65 6.58 19.33 3.71
C THR A 65 5.09 19.27 4.08
N GLU A 66 4.22 19.95 3.30
CA GLU A 66 2.76 19.78 3.41
C GLU A 66 2.33 18.32 3.22
N SER A 67 3.04 17.59 2.36
CA SER A 67 2.86 16.16 2.15
C SER A 67 3.30 15.30 3.36
N GLY A 68 4.08 15.82 4.31
CA GLY A 68 4.62 15.07 5.46
C GLY A 68 5.98 14.39 5.23
N ASP A 69 6.67 14.70 4.14
CA ASP A 69 8.05 14.28 3.88
C ASP A 69 9.04 15.18 4.64
N ALA A 70 10.26 14.72 4.96
CA ALA A 70 11.25 15.60 5.58
C ALA A 70 11.87 16.56 4.55
N VAL A 71 11.97 17.84 4.87
CA VAL A 71 12.66 18.83 4.03
C VAL A 71 14.17 18.55 4.09
N PRO A 72 14.82 18.07 3.01
CA PRO A 72 16.17 17.50 3.13
C PRO A 72 17.21 18.58 3.44
N MET A 73 17.92 18.42 4.57
CA MET A 73 18.96 19.35 4.98
C MET A 73 20.30 18.99 4.32
N THR A 74 20.97 19.97 3.71
CA THR A 74 22.21 19.79 2.93
C THR A 74 23.49 20.22 3.67
N GLY A 75 23.35 20.70 4.91
CA GLY A 75 24.44 21.07 5.82
C GLY A 75 24.23 20.47 7.21
N ALA A 76 24.91 21.01 8.22
CA ALA A 76 24.68 20.64 9.61
C ALA A 76 23.34 21.18 10.14
N PHE A 77 22.73 20.44 11.07
CA PHE A 77 21.60 20.90 11.88
C PHE A 77 22.09 21.84 12.98
N SER A 78 21.26 22.77 13.45
CA SER A 78 21.60 23.59 14.62
C SER A 78 21.36 22.83 15.94
N PRO A 79 22.10 23.10 17.04
CA PRO A 79 21.91 22.47 18.35
C PRO A 79 20.50 22.54 18.97
N LYS A 80 19.61 23.40 18.46
CA LYS A 80 18.21 23.54 18.90
C LYS A 80 17.18 23.08 17.86
N ASP A 81 17.60 22.51 16.74
CA ASP A 81 16.69 21.92 15.75
C ASP A 81 16.05 20.64 16.30
N ALA A 82 14.76 20.43 16.02
CA ALA A 82 14.15 19.12 16.16
C ALA A 82 14.38 18.34 14.86
N ILE A 83 15.01 17.17 14.93
CA ILE A 83 15.44 16.39 13.76
C ILE A 83 14.42 15.29 13.49
N HIS A 84 13.91 15.25 12.27
CA HIS A 84 12.87 14.34 11.80
C HIS A 84 13.48 13.33 10.83
N ALA A 85 13.26 12.04 11.08
CA ALA A 85 13.55 10.96 10.14
C ALA A 85 12.22 10.42 9.59
N VAL A 86 11.92 10.71 8.32
CA VAL A 86 10.75 10.16 7.62
C VAL A 86 11.18 8.94 6.81
N VAL A 87 10.75 7.75 7.25
CA VAL A 87 11.08 6.47 6.64
C VAL A 87 10.01 6.09 5.64
N HIS A 88 10.39 5.86 4.39
CA HIS A 88 9.50 5.43 3.31
C HIS A 88 9.56 3.92 3.20
N THR A 89 8.44 3.23 3.43
CA THR A 89 8.32 1.78 3.24
C THR A 89 7.52 1.45 1.97
N THR A 90 7.80 0.29 1.39
CA THR A 90 7.10 -0.27 0.23
C THR A 90 6.77 -1.74 0.45
N GLY A 91 5.92 -2.32 -0.41
CA GLY A 91 5.44 -3.70 -0.25
C GLY A 91 4.34 -3.84 0.80
N VAL A 92 4.08 -5.08 1.23
CA VAL A 92 3.03 -5.42 2.21
C VAL A 92 3.57 -6.28 3.36
N GLY A 93 3.03 -6.11 4.56
CA GLY A 93 3.40 -6.92 5.72
C GLY A 93 3.26 -6.21 7.07
N ASN A 94 3.59 -6.96 8.13
CA ASN A 94 3.73 -6.50 9.52
C ASN A 94 5.21 -6.51 9.90
N ALA A 95 5.69 -5.48 10.61
CA ALA A 95 7.02 -5.45 11.20
C ALA A 95 7.08 -4.52 12.44
N THR A 96 8.16 -4.60 13.21
CA THR A 96 8.58 -3.50 14.09
C THR A 96 9.59 -2.64 13.35
N LEU A 97 9.25 -1.39 13.08
CA LEU A 97 10.14 -0.39 12.47
C LEU A 97 10.71 0.50 13.58
N GLY A 98 12.03 0.72 13.60
CA GLY A 98 12.68 1.52 14.63
C GLY A 98 13.67 2.54 14.08
N ALA A 99 14.01 3.53 14.90
CA ALA A 99 15.07 4.51 14.65
C ALA A 99 15.98 4.62 15.89
N ASN A 100 17.23 4.20 15.73
CA ASN A 100 18.27 4.28 16.77
C ASN A 100 19.18 5.47 16.46
N TRP A 101 19.23 6.45 17.36
CA TRP A 101 20.00 7.68 17.19
C TRP A 101 21.25 7.64 18.06
N THR A 102 22.40 7.86 17.44
CA THR A 102 23.73 7.73 18.05
C THR A 102 24.59 8.96 17.82
N TYR A 103 25.50 9.25 18.76
CA TYR A 103 26.42 10.38 18.76
C TYR A 103 27.88 9.93 18.86
N GLY A 104 28.77 10.66 18.19
CA GLY A 104 30.22 10.50 18.33
C GLY A 104 30.80 9.24 17.69
N ALA A 105 32.13 9.12 17.74
CA ALA A 105 32.87 7.98 17.17
C ALA A 105 32.51 6.66 17.87
N ASP A 106 32.27 6.70 19.18
CA ASP A 106 31.88 5.54 20.00
C ASP A 106 30.40 5.12 19.83
N ARG A 107 29.65 5.85 18.97
CA ARG A 107 28.22 5.58 18.66
C ARG A 107 27.35 5.47 19.90
N GLN A 108 27.54 6.37 20.86
CA GLN A 108 26.73 6.45 22.07
C GLN A 108 25.27 6.67 21.70
N ALA A 109 24.37 5.77 22.11
CA ALA A 109 22.93 5.94 21.93
C ALA A 109 22.42 7.17 22.71
N VAL A 110 21.74 8.07 22.00
CA VAL A 110 21.14 9.29 22.56
C VAL A 110 19.61 9.26 22.52
N HIS A 111 19.01 8.48 21.62
CA HIS A 111 17.57 8.24 21.56
C HIS A 111 17.27 6.94 20.80
N GLN A 112 16.15 6.28 21.12
CA GLN A 112 15.61 5.13 20.39
C GLN A 112 14.08 5.23 20.41
N GLU A 113 13.47 5.01 19.26
CA GLU A 113 12.02 5.06 19.05
C GLU A 113 11.62 3.87 18.16
N GLU A 114 10.57 3.13 18.52
CA GLU A 114 10.13 1.91 17.81
C GLU A 114 8.62 1.86 17.69
N HIS A 115 8.14 1.54 16.48
CA HIS A 115 6.73 1.46 16.12
C HIS A 115 6.41 0.13 15.45
N ARG A 116 5.33 -0.53 15.90
CA ARG A 116 4.78 -1.67 15.15
C ARG A 116 3.96 -1.15 13.98
N ILE A 117 4.32 -1.57 12.77
CA ILE A 117 3.68 -1.17 11.52
C ILE A 117 2.96 -2.35 10.86
N ASP A 118 1.85 -2.04 10.21
CA ASP A 118 1.06 -2.92 9.35
C ASP A 118 0.79 -2.11 8.07
N THR A 119 1.12 -2.66 6.90
CA THR A 119 1.09 -1.91 5.64
C THR A 119 0.57 -2.77 4.49
N ASP A 120 -0.43 -2.27 3.78
CA ASP A 120 -0.96 -2.83 2.51
C ASP A 120 -0.30 -2.21 1.26
N GLY A 121 0.72 -1.36 1.43
CA GLY A 121 1.40 -0.69 0.33
C GLY A 121 2.34 0.44 0.77
N PRO A 122 2.82 1.27 -0.18
CA PRO A 122 3.74 2.37 0.09
C PRO A 122 3.25 3.31 1.19
N SER A 123 4.04 3.42 2.26
CA SER A 123 3.67 4.08 3.51
C SER A 123 4.85 4.91 4.03
N ARG A 124 4.59 5.86 4.94
CA ARG A 124 5.63 6.74 5.52
C ARG A 124 5.46 6.80 7.02
N HIS A 125 6.59 6.70 7.73
CA HIS A 125 6.63 6.64 9.19
C HIS A 125 7.60 7.71 9.68
N LEU A 126 7.15 8.52 10.64
CA LEU A 126 7.94 9.61 11.20
C LEU A 126 8.55 9.17 12.54
N PHE A 127 9.86 9.35 12.67
CA PHE A 127 10.60 9.30 13.93
C PHE A 127 11.20 10.68 14.21
N ARG A 128 11.35 11.06 15.48
CA ARG A 128 11.77 12.44 15.84
C ARG A 128 12.61 12.51 17.11
N ILE A 129 13.78 13.13 17.00
CA ILE A 129 14.64 13.47 18.15
C ILE A 129 14.65 14.99 18.39
N ASN A 130 14.55 15.40 19.65
CA ASN A 130 14.63 16.78 20.10
C ASN A 130 15.25 16.82 21.51
N MET A 131 16.13 17.79 21.78
CA MET A 131 16.83 17.90 23.06
C MET A 131 16.66 19.32 23.63
N GLU A 132 16.05 19.44 24.83
CA GLU A 132 15.69 20.75 25.41
C GLU A 132 16.93 21.59 25.76
N ASP A 133 17.92 20.98 26.41
CA ASP A 133 19.25 21.58 26.66
C ASP A 133 20.03 21.85 25.36
N GLY A 134 19.66 21.17 24.27
CA GLY A 134 20.28 21.27 22.96
C GLY A 134 21.34 20.20 22.73
N PHE A 135 21.48 19.78 21.48
CA PHE A 135 22.39 18.72 21.08
C PHE A 135 23.87 19.15 21.20
N PRO A 136 24.76 18.31 21.73
CA PRO A 136 26.20 18.43 21.52
C PRO A 136 26.54 18.54 20.03
N THR A 137 27.49 19.41 19.67
CA THR A 137 27.95 19.54 18.29
C THR A 137 28.88 18.38 17.90
N GLY A 138 28.88 18.00 16.62
CA GLY A 138 29.64 16.87 16.08
C GLY A 138 28.80 15.94 15.21
N THR A 139 29.33 14.74 14.94
CA THR A 139 28.70 13.74 14.07
C THR A 139 27.71 12.85 14.81
N TYR A 140 26.58 12.61 14.17
CA TYR A 140 25.51 11.72 14.59
C TYR A 140 25.20 10.70 13.51
N GLN A 141 24.51 9.62 13.88
CA GLN A 141 23.94 8.66 12.96
C GLN A 141 22.59 8.15 13.46
N VAL A 142 21.60 8.11 12.55
CA VAL A 142 20.37 7.35 12.74
C VAL A 142 20.47 6.02 11.98
N ASP A 143 20.13 4.93 12.66
CA ASP A 143 19.99 3.60 12.09
C ASP A 143 18.51 3.19 12.12
N VAL A 144 17.94 3.01 10.93
CA VAL A 144 16.57 2.53 10.76
C VAL A 144 16.58 1.00 10.78
N THR A 145 15.81 0.42 11.71
CA THR A 145 15.69 -1.02 11.90
C THR A 145 14.36 -1.56 11.39
N LEU A 146 14.36 -2.79 10.88
CA LEU A 146 13.16 -3.57 10.56
C LEU A 146 13.28 -4.93 11.28
N ASP A 147 12.34 -5.20 12.17
CA ASP A 147 12.35 -6.33 13.12
C ASP A 147 13.69 -6.46 13.87
N GLY A 148 14.24 -5.32 14.31
CA GLY A 148 15.51 -5.20 15.02
C GLY A 148 16.78 -5.22 14.15
N ASN A 149 16.68 -5.55 12.86
CA ASN A 149 17.81 -5.58 11.93
C ASN A 149 18.01 -4.20 11.30
N VAL A 150 19.21 -3.63 11.32
CA VAL A 150 19.50 -2.35 10.62
C VAL A 150 19.36 -2.55 9.11
N VAL A 151 18.43 -1.80 8.49
CA VAL A 151 18.14 -1.85 7.04
C VAL A 151 18.54 -0.57 6.31
N SER A 152 18.74 0.54 7.04
CA SER A 152 19.27 1.78 6.48
C SER A 152 19.98 2.59 7.57
N SER A 153 20.98 3.37 7.19
CA SER A 153 21.74 4.24 8.09
C SER A 153 21.97 5.59 7.43
N LYS A 154 21.78 6.69 8.17
CA LYS A 154 22.16 8.04 7.73
C LYS A 154 22.94 8.78 8.80
N SER A 155 24.18 9.16 8.44
CA SER A 155 25.03 10.04 9.24
C SER A 155 24.73 11.50 8.92
N PHE A 156 24.85 12.38 9.92
CA PHE A 156 24.66 13.83 9.79
C PHE A 156 25.53 14.56 10.83
N SER A 157 25.61 15.89 10.74
CA SER A 157 26.35 16.73 11.69
C SER A 157 25.41 17.72 12.39
N ILE A 158 25.79 18.14 13.59
CA ILE A 158 25.20 19.26 14.32
C ILE A 158 26.30 20.27 14.63
N GLU A 159 26.10 21.55 14.30
CA GLU A 159 27.09 22.64 14.43
C GLU A 159 26.45 23.95 14.91
#